data_AF-A0A9D6Q4B9-F1
#
_entry.id   AF-A0A9D6Q4B9-F1
#
_cell.length_a   1.000
_cell.length_b   1.000
_cell.length_c   1.000
_cell.angle_alpha   90.00
_cell.angle_beta   90.00
_cell.angle_gamma   90.00
#
_symmetry.space_group_name_H-M   'P 1'
#
loop_
_entity.id
_entity.type
_entity.pdbx_description
1 polymer ?
#
loop_
_entity_poly.entity_id
_entity_poly.type
_entity_poly.pdbx_seq_one_letter_code
_entity_poly.pdbx_strand_id
1 'polypeptide(L)'
;MFKVFWRSGGTTRAQEEELKKEEEQRLADLSKEAGLLLEDVLNLHGKAALPITRGKLAFLINLGWIGTIFLFVIIMIAAFFIKQRFNLSIWSLLSALSAFLPLLISWLISKFSRDTFTAILKEIKAKILTDIKIIVMGHTHDPAIKKIGNDCWYYNTSTWTTVFSEEERLIRDEKQFALLKIKLTDKGSDAQLMRWNDAVGECEPLILFEKQKNA
;
A
#
# COMPACT_ATOMS: atom_id res chain seq x y z
N MET A 1 -12.46 12.36 18.22
CA MET A 1 -12.44 13.23 17.02
C MET A 1 -11.06 13.09 16.38
N PHE A 2 -10.94 12.43 15.22
CA PHE A 2 -9.64 12.18 14.58
C PHE A 2 -9.21 13.43 13.78
N LYS A 3 -8.20 14.17 14.26
CA LYS A 3 -7.52 15.21 13.47
C LYS A 3 -6.42 14.55 12.65
N VAL A 4 -6.65 14.37 11.35
CA VAL A 4 -5.60 14.00 10.40
C VAL A 4 -4.96 15.28 9.90
N PHE A 5 -3.72 15.55 10.34
CA PHE A 5 -2.97 16.71 9.87
C PHE A 5 -2.40 16.42 8.48
N TRP A 6 -3.04 16.97 7.45
CA TRP A 6 -2.45 16.99 6.12
C TRP A 6 -1.34 18.04 6.09
N ARG A 7 -0.17 17.63 5.58
CA ARG A 7 0.98 18.49 5.34
C ARG A 7 0.62 19.50 4.25
N SER A 8 0.04 20.63 4.65
CA SER A 8 -0.18 21.76 3.73
C SER A 8 1.16 22.42 3.45
N GLY A 9 1.44 22.74 2.19
CA GLY A 9 2.68 23.42 1.83
C GLY A 9 2.71 24.79 2.49
N GLY A 10 3.53 24.96 3.53
CA GLY A 10 3.61 26.20 4.31
C GLY A 10 3.95 26.04 5.79
N THR A 11 4.07 24.83 6.34
CA THR A 11 4.45 24.63 7.74
C THR A 11 5.87 25.14 8.03
N THR A 12 5.98 26.02 9.02
CA THR A 12 7.26 26.50 9.56
C THR A 12 7.93 25.41 10.39
N ARG A 13 9.26 25.48 10.56
CA ARG A 13 10.03 24.52 11.37
C ARG A 13 9.53 24.44 12.82
N ALA A 14 9.10 25.56 13.39
CA ALA A 14 8.53 25.60 14.75
C ALA A 14 7.21 24.81 14.84
N GLN A 15 6.34 24.93 13.84
CA GLN A 15 5.11 24.15 13.77
C GLN A 15 5.38 22.66 13.56
N GLU A 16 6.42 22.30 12.80
CA GLU A 16 6.83 20.89 12.67
C GLU A 16 7.32 20.30 14.00
N GLU A 17 8.09 21.06 14.79
CA GLU A 17 8.55 20.61 16.11
C GLU A 17 7.40 20.48 17.11
N GLU A 18 6.42 21.38 17.07
CA GLU A 18 5.23 21.33 17.91
C GLU A 18 4.35 20.10 17.58
N LEU A 19 4.07 19.88 16.29
CA LEU A 19 3.33 18.70 15.82
C LEU A 19 4.04 17.40 16.21
N LYS A 20 5.37 17.36 16.11
CA LYS A 20 6.15 16.19 16.50
C LYS A 20 6.01 15.91 17.99
N LYS A 21 6.06 16.93 18.85
CA LYS A 21 5.84 16.78 20.29
C LYS A 21 4.43 16.31 20.63
N GLU A 22 3.42 16.88 19.97
CA GLU A 22 2.02 16.43 20.13
C GLU A 22 1.86 14.96 19.74
N GLU A 23 2.48 14.54 18.64
CA GLU A 23 2.44 13.16 18.18
C GLU A 23 3.19 12.20 19.12
N GLU A 24 4.38 12.55 19.57
CA GLU A 24 5.13 11.78 20.58
C GLU A 24 4.34 11.61 21.88
N GLN A 25 3.70 12.68 22.36
CA GLN A 25 2.86 12.63 23.54
C GLN A 25 1.63 11.74 23.32
N ARG A 26 0.98 11.83 22.16
CA ARG A 26 -0.15 10.97 21.81
C ARG A 26 0.24 9.49 21.77
N LEU A 27 1.43 9.17 21.24
CA LEU A 27 1.93 7.80 21.19
C LEU A 27 2.28 7.29 22.60
N ALA A 28 2.77 8.15 23.49
CA ALA A 28 2.97 7.82 24.90
C ALA A 28 1.65 7.52 25.63
N ASP A 29 0.63 8.33 25.40
CA ASP A 29 -0.70 8.11 25.98
C ASP A 29 -1.31 6.79 25.48
N LEU A 30 -1.22 6.50 24.17
CA LEU A 30 -1.68 5.24 23.58
C LEU A 30 -0.91 4.03 24.12
N SER A 31 0.42 4.15 24.28
CA SER A 31 1.26 3.11 24.89
C SER A 31 0.77 2.78 26.30
N LYS A 32 0.45 3.80 27.10
CA LYS A 32 -0.06 3.63 28.46
C LYS A 32 -1.45 3.01 28.48
N GLU A 33 -2.36 3.47 27.62
CA GLU A 33 -3.74 2.95 27.52
C GLU A 33 -3.76 1.48 27.06
N ALA A 34 -2.93 1.14 26.09
CA ALA A 34 -2.85 -0.22 25.54
C ALA A 34 -1.99 -1.17 26.40
N GLY A 35 -1.30 -0.67 27.43
CA GLY A 35 -0.36 -1.46 28.24
C GLY A 35 0.85 -1.98 27.44
N LEU A 36 1.25 -1.27 26.38
CA LEU A 36 2.36 -1.65 25.50
C LEU A 36 3.61 -0.83 25.83
N LEU A 37 4.79 -1.37 25.54
CA LEU A 37 6.03 -0.59 25.65
C LEU A 37 6.03 0.55 24.63
N LEU A 38 6.43 1.75 25.08
CA LEU A 38 6.50 2.93 24.21
C LEU A 38 7.42 2.69 23.00
N GLU A 39 8.51 1.96 23.19
CA GLU A 39 9.44 1.59 22.11
C GLU A 39 8.74 0.76 21.02
N ASP A 40 7.88 -0.19 21.39
CA ASP A 40 7.12 -0.99 20.43
C ASP A 40 6.11 -0.15 19.67
N VAL A 41 5.44 0.78 20.35
CA VAL A 41 4.49 1.72 19.73
C VAL A 41 5.22 2.66 18.78
N LEU A 42 6.37 3.19 19.15
CA LEU A 42 7.21 4.04 18.30
C LEU A 42 7.74 3.27 17.09
N ASN A 43 8.17 2.02 17.26
CA ASN A 43 8.64 1.16 16.18
C ASN A 43 7.50 0.83 15.20
N LEU A 44 6.31 0.50 15.71
CA LEU A 44 5.10 0.31 14.91
C LEU A 44 4.73 1.58 14.14
N HIS A 45 4.70 2.72 14.82
CA HIS A 45 4.38 4.00 14.21
C HIS A 45 5.40 4.37 13.13
N GLY A 46 6.70 4.17 13.38
CA GLY A 46 7.75 4.38 12.39
C GLY A 46 7.64 3.48 11.16
N LYS A 47 7.20 2.23 11.33
CA LYS A 47 6.89 1.31 10.22
C LYS A 47 5.64 1.74 9.44
N ALA A 48 4.61 2.26 10.11
CA ALA A 48 3.42 2.83 9.47
C ALA A 48 3.70 4.17 8.77
N ALA A 49 4.65 4.94 9.30
CA ALA A 49 5.09 6.25 8.83
C ALA A 49 6.11 6.19 7.68
N LEU A 50 6.08 5.13 6.88
CA LEU A 50 6.62 5.17 5.53
C LEU A 50 5.48 5.33 4.50
N PRO A 51 4.65 6.40 4.54
CA PRO A 51 4.08 6.83 3.28
C PRO A 51 5.29 7.19 2.42
N ILE A 52 5.34 6.67 1.20
CA ILE A 52 6.23 7.23 0.19
C ILE A 52 5.73 8.67 0.03
N THR A 53 6.31 9.60 0.80
CA THR A 53 5.91 11.00 0.77
C THR A 53 6.03 11.46 -0.67
N ARG A 54 5.13 12.35 -1.14
CA ARG A 54 5.18 12.85 -2.53
C ARG A 54 6.60 13.24 -2.97
N GLY A 55 7.44 13.75 -2.05
CA GLY A 55 8.86 14.01 -2.28
C GLY A 55 9.73 12.77 -2.47
N LYS A 56 9.59 11.72 -1.65
CA LYS A 56 10.29 10.43 -1.85
C LYS A 56 9.79 9.69 -3.09
N LEU A 57 8.50 9.80 -3.41
CA LEU A 57 7.91 9.20 -4.61
C LEU A 57 8.38 9.95 -5.85
N ALA A 58 8.36 11.28 -5.84
CA ALA A 58 8.92 12.11 -6.90
C ALA A 58 10.43 11.89 -7.03
N PHE A 59 11.16 11.71 -5.93
CA PHE A 59 12.59 11.36 -5.97
C PHE A 59 12.80 9.98 -6.59
N LEU A 60 12.05 8.94 -6.20
CA LEU A 60 12.15 7.60 -6.79
C LEU A 60 11.71 7.56 -8.25
N ILE A 61 10.64 8.29 -8.60
CA ILE A 61 10.18 8.47 -9.98
C ILE A 61 11.26 9.21 -10.77
N ASN A 62 11.80 10.31 -10.27
CA ASN A 62 12.89 11.06 -10.92
C ASN A 62 14.17 10.25 -11.01
N LEU A 63 14.51 9.42 -10.02
CA LEU A 63 15.65 8.51 -10.05
C LEU A 63 15.41 7.41 -11.10
N GLY A 64 14.17 6.94 -11.23
CA GLY A 64 13.72 6.06 -12.30
C GLY A 64 13.83 6.71 -13.67
N TRP A 65 13.40 7.97 -13.84
CA TRP A 65 13.52 8.72 -15.09
C TRP A 65 14.98 9.01 -15.44
N ILE A 66 15.80 9.42 -14.47
CA ILE A 66 17.25 9.62 -14.66
C ILE A 66 17.90 8.29 -15.06
N GLY A 67 17.56 7.19 -14.38
CA GLY A 67 18.03 5.85 -14.74
C GLY A 67 17.57 5.43 -16.13
N THR A 68 16.33 5.75 -16.52
CA THR A 68 15.77 5.42 -17.84
C THR A 68 16.42 6.25 -18.94
N ILE A 69 16.61 7.55 -18.73
CA ILE A 69 17.31 8.44 -19.67
C ILE A 69 18.77 8.01 -19.80
N PHE A 70 19.45 7.71 -18.69
CA PHE A 70 20.84 7.27 -18.68
C PHE A 70 21.00 5.92 -19.38
N LEU A 71 20.10 4.97 -19.11
CA LEU A 71 20.03 3.69 -19.81
C LEU A 71 19.76 3.90 -21.31
N PHE A 72 18.85 4.80 -21.67
CA PHE A 72 18.55 5.13 -23.06
C PHE A 72 19.75 5.75 -23.78
N VAL A 73 20.48 6.65 -23.12
CA VAL A 73 21.74 7.23 -23.64
C VAL A 73 22.81 6.15 -23.81
N ILE A 74 22.98 5.26 -22.83
CA ILE A 74 23.91 4.13 -22.94
C ILE A 74 23.51 3.22 -24.11
N ILE A 75 22.23 2.88 -24.25
CA ILE A 75 21.72 2.07 -25.36
C ILE A 75 21.97 2.79 -26.69
N MET A 76 21.71 4.10 -26.79
CA MET A 76 21.97 4.88 -28.00
C MET A 76 23.45 4.93 -28.38
N ILE A 77 24.34 5.11 -27.40
CA ILE A 77 25.79 5.09 -27.60
C ILE A 77 26.24 3.69 -28.04
N ALA A 78 25.86 2.65 -27.28
CA ALA A 78 26.19 1.27 -27.60
C ALA A 78 25.69 0.91 -29.00
N ALA A 79 24.47 1.31 -29.33
CA ALA A 79 23.84 0.98 -30.58
C ALA A 79 24.39 1.82 -31.76
N PHE A 80 24.88 3.05 -31.55
CA PHE A 80 25.70 3.78 -32.53
C PHE A 80 27.00 3.04 -32.88
N PHE A 81 27.71 2.52 -31.86
CA PHE A 81 28.91 1.71 -32.08
C PHE A 81 28.61 0.33 -32.68
N ILE A 82 27.45 -0.28 -32.37
CA ILE A 82 27.01 -1.55 -32.95
C ILE A 82 26.49 -1.37 -34.39
N LYS A 83 25.86 -0.23 -34.73
CA LYS A 83 25.42 0.10 -36.11
C LYS A 83 26.58 0.13 -37.11
N GLN A 84 27.76 0.52 -36.65
CA GLN A 84 28.98 0.49 -37.44
C GLN A 84 29.45 -0.95 -37.76
N ARG A 85 28.94 -1.97 -37.06
CA ARG A 85 29.46 -3.34 -37.11
C ARG A 85 28.42 -4.43 -37.45
N PHE A 86 27.12 -4.21 -37.24
CA PHE A 86 26.10 -5.26 -37.36
C PHE A 86 24.80 -4.87 -38.10
N ASN A 87 24.20 -5.89 -38.72
CA ASN A 87 23.03 -5.88 -39.61
C ASN A 87 21.71 -5.50 -38.88
N LEU A 88 20.69 -5.05 -39.61
CA LEU A 88 19.42 -4.50 -39.08
C LEU A 88 18.67 -5.40 -38.07
N SER A 89 18.95 -6.70 -38.02
CA SER A 89 18.27 -7.69 -37.16
C SER A 89 18.47 -7.50 -35.65
N ILE A 90 19.57 -6.88 -35.20
CA ILE A 90 19.79 -6.61 -33.76
C ILE A 90 18.84 -5.52 -33.25
N TRP A 91 18.51 -4.55 -34.10
CA TRP A 91 17.66 -3.42 -33.73
C TRP A 91 16.19 -3.80 -33.52
N SER A 92 15.69 -4.73 -34.32
CA SER A 92 14.36 -5.31 -34.12
C SER A 92 14.26 -6.08 -32.80
N LEU A 93 15.34 -6.77 -32.40
CA LEU A 93 15.39 -7.54 -31.16
C LEU A 93 15.41 -6.62 -29.93
N LEU A 94 16.20 -5.54 -29.96
CA LEU A 94 16.23 -4.55 -28.88
C LEU A 94 14.91 -3.78 -28.75
N SER A 95 14.27 -3.43 -29.86
CA SER A 95 12.96 -2.78 -29.85
C SER A 95 11.89 -3.69 -29.26
N ALA A 96 11.90 -4.98 -29.64
CA ALA A 96 11.01 -5.98 -29.05
C ALA A 96 11.25 -6.10 -27.53
N LEU A 97 12.51 -6.22 -27.08
CA LEU A 97 12.83 -6.33 -25.64
C LEU A 97 12.36 -5.11 -24.84
N SER A 98 12.50 -3.90 -25.40
CA SER A 98 12.09 -2.66 -24.73
C SER A 98 10.58 -2.60 -24.48
N ALA A 99 9.76 -3.20 -25.35
CA ALA A 99 8.31 -3.27 -25.18
C ALA A 99 7.90 -4.21 -24.03
N PHE A 100 8.73 -5.19 -23.66
CA PHE A 100 8.48 -6.12 -22.55
C PHE A 100 8.95 -5.60 -21.19
N LEU A 101 9.86 -4.62 -21.17
CA LEU A 101 10.43 -4.09 -19.93
C LEU A 101 9.38 -3.49 -18.97
N PRO A 102 8.40 -2.70 -19.43
CA PRO A 102 7.34 -2.17 -18.56
C PRO A 102 6.48 -3.26 -17.93
N LEU A 103 6.19 -4.34 -18.67
CA LEU A 103 5.42 -5.48 -18.17
C LEU A 103 6.18 -6.22 -17.06
N LEU A 104 7.48 -6.43 -17.25
CA LEU A 104 8.34 -7.05 -16.24
C LEU A 104 8.44 -6.19 -14.97
N ILE A 105 8.62 -4.88 -15.12
CA ILE A 105 8.67 -3.93 -14.00
C ILE A 105 7.33 -3.92 -13.24
N SER A 106 6.21 -3.83 -13.95
CA SER A 106 4.87 -3.88 -13.36
C SER A 106 4.65 -5.19 -12.59
N TRP A 107 5.03 -6.32 -13.17
CA TRP A 107 4.96 -7.62 -12.52
C TRP A 107 5.80 -7.66 -11.24
N LEU A 108 7.07 -7.22 -11.28
CA LEU A 108 7.97 -7.17 -10.13
C LEU A 108 7.44 -6.28 -9.00
N ILE A 109 6.96 -5.07 -9.31
CA ILE A 109 6.38 -4.14 -8.34
C ILE A 109 5.14 -4.76 -7.69
N SER A 110 4.26 -5.38 -8.49
CA SER A 110 3.01 -5.97 -8.00
C SER A 110 3.23 -7.19 -7.08
N LYS A 111 4.37 -7.87 -7.22
CA LYS A 111 4.77 -9.00 -6.38
C LYS A 111 5.41 -8.50 -5.09
N PHE A 112 6.31 -7.51 -5.18
CA PHE A 112 6.99 -6.93 -4.03
C PHE A 112 6.02 -6.24 -3.04
N SER A 113 4.99 -5.54 -3.54
CA SER A 113 4.05 -4.85 -2.66
C SER A 113 3.16 -5.79 -1.83
N ARG A 114 2.78 -6.96 -2.37
CA ARG A 114 1.88 -7.89 -1.68
C ARG A 114 2.58 -8.75 -0.63
N ASP A 115 3.81 -9.19 -0.92
CA ASP A 115 4.54 -10.13 -0.07
C ASP A 115 5.14 -9.42 1.15
N THR A 116 5.70 -8.21 0.98
CA THR A 116 6.33 -7.45 2.07
C THR A 116 5.32 -7.07 3.15
N PHE A 117 4.10 -6.68 2.77
CA PHE A 117 3.09 -6.26 3.73
C PHE A 117 2.57 -7.42 4.59
N THR A 118 2.37 -8.59 3.99
CA THR A 118 1.95 -9.80 4.72
C THR A 118 3.04 -10.23 5.70
N ALA A 119 4.32 -10.05 5.34
CA ALA A 119 5.44 -10.32 6.23
C ALA A 119 5.47 -9.35 7.43
N ILE A 120 5.23 -8.05 7.21
CA ILE A 120 5.13 -7.05 8.29
C ILE A 120 4.00 -7.43 9.26
N LEU A 121 2.81 -7.79 8.74
CA LEU A 121 1.68 -8.24 9.54
C LEU A 121 2.01 -9.43 10.45
N LYS A 122 2.72 -10.42 9.91
CA LYS A 122 3.18 -11.59 10.68
C LYS A 122 4.19 -11.18 11.76
N GLU A 123 5.10 -10.26 11.44
CA GLU A 123 6.09 -9.77 12.41
C GLU A 123 5.41 -9.01 13.56
N ILE A 124 4.46 -8.12 13.26
CA ILE A 124 3.71 -7.35 14.27
C ILE A 124 2.98 -8.30 15.22
N LYS A 125 2.28 -9.29 14.68
CA LYS A 125 1.57 -10.30 15.48
C LYS A 125 2.53 -11.11 16.35
N ALA A 126 3.66 -11.54 15.78
CA ALA A 126 4.60 -12.40 16.48
C ALA A 126 5.36 -11.67 17.61
N LYS A 127 5.64 -10.37 17.46
CA LYS A 127 6.52 -9.63 18.38
C LYS A 127 5.80 -8.72 19.35
N ILE A 128 4.67 -8.16 18.97
CA ILE A 128 4.09 -7.01 19.70
C ILE A 128 2.69 -7.31 20.21
N LEU A 129 1.90 -8.07 19.45
CA LEU A 129 0.46 -8.18 19.67
C LEU A 129 0.01 -9.64 19.58
N THR A 130 0.50 -10.47 20.51
CA THR A 130 0.30 -11.94 20.48
C THR A 130 -1.17 -12.35 20.57
N ASP A 131 -2.01 -11.55 21.24
CA ASP A 131 -3.42 -11.88 21.51
C ASP A 131 -4.42 -11.15 20.61
N ILE A 132 -3.95 -10.52 19.52
CA ILE A 132 -4.84 -9.82 18.58
C ILE A 132 -5.54 -10.78 17.63
N LYS A 133 -6.88 -10.72 17.65
CA LYS A 133 -7.77 -11.48 16.76
C LYS A 133 -8.09 -10.76 15.46
N ILE A 134 -8.03 -9.43 15.44
CA ILE A 134 -8.43 -8.60 14.29
C ILE A 134 -7.43 -7.48 14.09
N ILE A 135 -6.87 -7.37 12.88
CA ILE A 135 -6.04 -6.26 12.43
C ILE A 135 -6.79 -5.53 11.33
N VAL A 136 -6.94 -4.21 11.49
CA VAL A 136 -7.61 -3.35 10.51
C VAL A 136 -6.65 -2.26 10.09
N MET A 137 -6.36 -2.14 8.80
CA MET A 137 -5.64 -0.99 8.26
C MET A 137 -5.90 -0.80 6.78
N GLY A 138 -5.70 0.43 6.33
CA GLY A 138 -5.55 0.74 4.90
C GLY A 138 -4.14 0.43 4.43
N HIS A 139 -4.00 -0.12 3.23
CA HIS A 139 -2.69 -0.25 2.59
C HIS A 139 -2.80 -0.19 1.06
N THR A 140 -3.66 -1.04 0.51
CA THR A 140 -4.02 -1.01 -0.91
C THR A 140 -5.33 -0.27 -1.08
N HIS A 141 -5.54 0.34 -2.26
CA HIS A 141 -6.83 0.88 -2.70
C HIS A 141 -7.85 -0.25 -3.02
N ASP A 142 -7.59 -1.46 -2.52
CA ASP A 142 -8.34 -2.68 -2.75
C ASP A 142 -8.81 -3.24 -1.42
N PRO A 143 -10.12 -3.47 -1.23
CA PRO A 143 -10.63 -4.17 -0.08
C PRO A 143 -10.08 -5.60 -0.02
N ALA A 144 -9.74 -6.09 1.17
CA ALA A 144 -9.15 -7.41 1.33
C ALA A 144 -9.47 -8.02 2.69
N ILE A 145 -9.65 -9.35 2.72
CA ILE A 145 -9.71 -10.16 3.94
C ILE A 145 -8.62 -11.21 3.82
N LYS A 146 -7.76 -11.34 4.84
CA LYS A 146 -6.73 -12.38 4.89
C LYS A 146 -6.59 -12.94 6.28
N LYS A 147 -6.33 -14.25 6.38
CA LYS A 147 -5.98 -14.88 7.64
C LYS A 147 -4.48 -14.75 7.91
N ILE A 148 -4.09 -14.25 9.08
CA ILE A 148 -2.71 -14.07 9.52
C ILE A 148 -2.42 -15.07 10.65
N GLY A 149 -1.81 -16.21 10.31
CA GLY A 149 -1.62 -17.32 11.25
C GLY A 149 -2.94 -18.04 11.54
N ASN A 150 -3.13 -18.56 12.76
CA ASN A 150 -4.24 -19.48 13.06
C ASN A 150 -5.53 -18.79 13.55
N ASP A 151 -5.41 -17.62 14.19
CA ASP A 151 -6.45 -16.99 15.01
C ASP A 151 -6.59 -15.48 14.80
N CYS A 152 -5.86 -14.91 13.83
CA CYS A 152 -5.91 -13.47 13.53
C CYS A 152 -6.39 -13.23 12.10
N TRP A 153 -7.28 -12.26 11.93
CA TRP A 153 -7.80 -11.82 10.65
C TRP A 153 -7.36 -10.40 10.35
N TYR A 154 -6.88 -10.20 9.13
CA TYR A 154 -6.55 -8.90 8.56
C TYR A 154 -7.66 -8.42 7.64
N TYR A 155 -8.08 -7.17 7.83
CA TYR A 155 -9.04 -6.47 6.99
C TYR A 155 -8.42 -5.20 6.41
N ASN A 156 -8.49 -5.07 5.08
CA ASN A 156 -8.30 -3.80 4.38
C ASN A 156 -9.66 -3.21 4.02
N THR A 157 -9.98 -2.06 4.59
CA THR A 157 -11.20 -1.29 4.27
C THR A 157 -11.07 -0.47 2.99
N SER A 158 -9.94 -0.55 2.29
CA SER A 158 -9.61 0.30 1.14
C SER A 158 -9.65 1.78 1.51
N THR A 159 -9.63 2.63 0.50
CA THR A 159 -9.92 4.06 0.60
C THR A 159 -11.29 4.36 0.01
N TRP A 160 -11.93 5.42 0.51
CA TRP A 160 -13.18 5.95 -0.02
C TRP A 160 -12.96 6.88 -1.22
N THR A 161 -11.94 6.60 -2.04
CA THR A 161 -11.70 7.34 -3.28
C THR A 161 -12.18 6.51 -4.47
N THR A 162 -12.76 7.17 -5.46
CA THR A 162 -13.13 6.56 -6.74
C THR A 162 -11.95 5.84 -7.38
N VAL A 163 -12.20 4.64 -7.89
CA VAL A 163 -11.20 3.86 -8.64
C VAL A 163 -11.18 4.41 -10.07
N PHE A 164 -10.03 4.92 -10.52
CA PHE A 164 -9.93 5.78 -11.71
C PHE A 164 -9.47 5.06 -13.00
N SER A 165 -9.25 3.74 -13.02
CA SER A 165 -8.86 3.07 -14.26
C SER A 165 -10.07 2.57 -15.05
N GLU A 166 -10.09 2.81 -16.36
CA GLU A 166 -11.17 2.34 -17.27
C GLU A 166 -11.32 0.81 -17.24
N GLU A 167 -10.21 0.10 -17.05
CA GLU A 167 -10.18 -1.37 -16.97
C GLU A 167 -10.87 -1.89 -15.69
N GLU A 168 -10.71 -1.20 -14.56
CA GLU A 168 -11.35 -1.59 -13.29
C GLU A 168 -12.85 -1.28 -13.27
N ARG A 169 -13.30 -0.24 -13.99
CA ARG A 169 -14.73 0.10 -14.14
C ARG A 169 -15.56 -1.02 -14.78
N LEU A 170 -14.95 -1.90 -15.57
CA LEU A 170 -15.65 -3.04 -16.20
C LEU A 170 -16.01 -4.15 -15.20
N ILE A 171 -15.31 -4.21 -14.07
CA ILE A 171 -15.38 -5.32 -13.12
C ILE A 171 -15.78 -4.86 -11.71
N ARG A 172 -15.78 -3.55 -11.46
CA ARG A 172 -16.07 -2.95 -10.15
C ARG A 172 -16.86 -1.66 -10.30
N ASP A 173 -17.77 -1.46 -9.34
CA ASP A 173 -18.46 -0.19 -9.16
C ASP A 173 -17.46 0.95 -8.90
N GLU A 174 -17.71 2.10 -9.52
CA GLU A 174 -16.85 3.29 -9.48
C GLU A 174 -16.59 3.80 -8.05
N LYS A 175 -17.52 3.53 -7.14
CA LYS A 175 -17.43 3.86 -5.71
C LYS A 175 -17.73 2.62 -4.88
N GLN A 176 -16.75 2.19 -4.10
CA GLN A 176 -16.93 1.18 -3.06
C GLN A 176 -16.64 1.81 -1.71
N PHE A 177 -17.70 2.18 -0.98
CA PHE A 177 -17.62 2.64 0.39
C PHE A 177 -17.50 1.42 1.32
N ALA A 178 -16.33 0.79 1.28
CA ALA A 178 -16.04 -0.35 2.12
C ALA A 178 -15.89 0.09 3.58
N LEU A 179 -16.50 -0.69 4.48
CA LEU A 179 -16.48 -0.46 5.91
C LEU A 179 -16.40 -1.80 6.63
N LEU A 180 -15.83 -1.80 7.84
CA LEU A 180 -15.74 -3.00 8.66
C LEU A 180 -16.75 -2.91 9.80
N LYS A 181 -17.62 -3.92 9.91
CA LYS A 181 -18.54 -4.08 11.03
C LYS A 181 -17.95 -5.10 11.99
N ILE A 182 -17.63 -4.68 13.21
CA ILE A 182 -17.15 -5.56 14.28
C ILE A 182 -18.24 -5.69 15.33
N LYS A 183 -18.68 -6.92 15.61
CA LYS A 183 -19.58 -7.26 16.70
C LYS A 183 -18.79 -7.93 17.81
N LEU A 184 -18.87 -7.38 19.01
CA LEU A 184 -18.34 -8.01 20.21
C LEU A 184 -19.41 -8.95 20.77
N THR A 185 -19.04 -10.20 21.03
CA THR A 185 -19.91 -11.24 21.60
C THR A 185 -19.20 -11.91 22.76
N ASP A 186 -19.94 -12.62 23.60
CA ASP A 186 -19.39 -13.39 24.73
C ASP A 186 -18.39 -14.47 24.28
N LYS A 187 -18.47 -14.90 23.01
CA LYS A 187 -17.57 -15.91 22.40
C LYS A 187 -16.37 -15.28 21.68
N GLY A 188 -16.27 -13.95 21.64
CA GLY A 188 -15.22 -13.21 20.95
C GLY A 188 -15.76 -12.15 19.97
N SER A 189 -14.91 -11.71 19.05
CA SER A 189 -15.27 -10.72 18.03
C SER A 189 -15.61 -11.38 16.70
N ASP A 190 -16.72 -10.96 16.10
CA ASP A 190 -17.10 -11.28 14.72
C ASP A 190 -16.93 -10.03 13.86
N ALA A 191 -16.25 -10.15 12.73
CA ALA A 191 -15.93 -9.02 11.86
C ALA A 191 -16.34 -9.32 10.43
N GLN A 192 -17.06 -8.37 9.83
CA GLN A 192 -17.59 -8.49 8.47
C GLN A 192 -17.22 -7.26 7.67
N LEU A 193 -16.59 -7.48 6.52
CA LEU A 193 -16.33 -6.42 5.55
C LEU A 193 -17.61 -6.18 4.76
N MET A 194 -18.09 -4.95 4.79
CA MET A 194 -19.34 -4.51 4.21
C MET A 194 -19.08 -3.41 3.18
N ARG A 195 -20.05 -3.15 2.31
CA ARG A 195 -20.11 -1.94 1.50
C ARG A 195 -21.41 -1.19 1.76
N TRP A 196 -21.35 0.13 1.71
CA TRP A 196 -22.56 0.94 1.67
C TRP A 196 -23.21 0.85 0.30
N ASN A 197 -24.50 0.52 0.26
CA ASN A 197 -25.30 0.48 -0.94
C ASN A 197 -26.19 1.73 -0.99
N ASP A 198 -25.79 2.72 -1.81
CA ASP A 198 -26.52 3.98 -1.96
C ASP A 198 -27.94 3.79 -2.53
N ALA A 199 -28.18 2.72 -3.29
CA ALA A 199 -29.49 2.47 -3.89
C ALA A 199 -30.54 2.04 -2.84
N VAL A 200 -30.10 1.39 -1.77
CA VAL A 200 -30.98 0.88 -0.70
C VAL A 200 -30.83 1.67 0.61
N GLY A 201 -29.75 2.44 0.76
CA GLY A 201 -29.46 3.20 1.98
C GLY A 201 -29.01 2.33 3.15
N GLU A 202 -28.46 1.14 2.86
CA GLU A 202 -28.07 0.15 3.87
C GLU A 202 -26.68 -0.44 3.58
N CYS A 203 -26.08 -1.06 4.60
CA CYS A 203 -24.82 -1.79 4.47
C CYS A 203 -25.09 -3.23 4.05
N GLU A 204 -24.39 -3.71 3.03
CA GLU A 204 -24.44 -5.11 2.58
C GLU A 204 -23.05 -5.77 2.60
N PRO A 205 -22.94 -7.10 2.68
CA PRO A 205 -21.64 -7.78 2.66
C PRO A 205 -20.85 -7.46 1.39
N LEU A 206 -19.57 -7.11 1.55
CA LEU A 206 -18.69 -6.88 0.41
C LEU A 206 -18.15 -8.22 -0.11
N ILE A 207 -18.60 -8.63 -1.29
CA ILE A 207 -18.14 -9.85 -1.96
C ILE A 207 -16.76 -9.58 -2.57
N LEU A 208 -15.75 -10.30 -2.09
CA LEU A 208 -14.40 -10.27 -2.64
C LEU A 208 -14.21 -11.44 -3.61
N PHE A 209 -13.89 -11.13 -4.87
CA PHE A 209 -13.49 -12.16 -5.82
C PHE A 209 -12.02 -12.50 -5.60
N GLU A 210 -11.74 -13.75 -5.20
CA GLU A 210 -10.37 -14.25 -5.22
C GLU A 210 -9.91 -14.40 -6.67
N LYS A 211 -8.86 -13.66 -7.05
CA LYS A 211 -8.19 -13.87 -8.32
C LYS A 211 -7.54 -15.26 -8.23
N GLN A 212 -8.07 -16.24 -8.97
CA GLN A 212 -7.53 -17.60 -9.01
C GLN A 212 -6.01 -17.52 -9.24
N LYS A 213 -5.24 -18.14 -8.34
CA LYS A 213 -3.83 -18.42 -8.59
C LYS A 213 -3.79 -19.38 -9.77
N ASN A 214 -3.48 -18.87 -10.95
CA ASN A 214 -3.02 -19.74 -12.04
C ASN A 214 -1.81 -20.50 -11.51
N ALA A 215 -1.98 -21.81 -11.37
CA ALA A 215 -0.95 -22.75 -10.96
C ALA A 215 0.19 -22.80 -11.98
#